data_AF-A0A3N6J0G5-F1
#
_entry.id   AF-A0A3N6J0G5-F1
#
_cell.length_a   1.000
_cell.length_b   1.000
_cell.length_c   1.000
_cell.angle_alpha   90.00
_cell.angle_beta   90.00
_cell.angle_gamma   90.00
#
_symmetry.space_group_name_H-M   'P 1'
#
loop_
_entity.id
_entity.type
_entity.pdbx_description
1 polymer ?
#
loop_
_entity_poly.entity_id
_entity_poly.type
_entity_poly.pdbx_seq_one_letter_code
_entity_poly.pdbx_strand_id
1 'polypeptide(L)' 'MTRSVVVGLGGTEQAKAAAAQWATEEALLRGTDVHLVHAQEPVPKAALRRSWRGSPRIRGPGR' A
#
# COMPACT_ATOMS: atom_id res chain seq x y z
N MET A 1 -14.47 23.91 10.61
CA MET A 1 -14.18 22.81 9.68
C MET A 1 -13.45 21.72 10.44
N THR A 2 -14.14 20.63 10.78
CA THR A 2 -13.52 19.42 11.32
C THR A 2 -12.76 18.74 10.18
N ARG A 3 -11.48 18.44 10.41
CA ARG A 3 -10.66 17.69 9.44
C ARG A 3 -10.98 16.21 9.58
N SER A 4 -11.00 15.50 8.46
CA SER A 4 -11.24 14.05 8.42
C SER A 4 -10.23 13.26 9.27
N VAL A 5 -10.68 12.13 9.81
CA VAL A 5 -9.83 11.19 10.55
C VAL A 5 -9.07 10.34 9.54
N VAL A 6 -7.74 10.31 9.63
CA VAL A 6 -6.88 9.48 8.77
C VAL A 6 -6.30 8.36 9.62
N VAL A 7 -6.45 7.11 9.18
CA VAL A 7 -5.91 5.95 9.88
C VAL A 7 -5.12 5.04 8.94
N GLY A 8 -3.96 4.60 9.41
CA GLY A 8 -3.12 3.62 8.73
C GLY A 8 -3.58 2.20 9.01
N LEU A 9 -3.72 1.39 7.97
CA LEU A 9 -3.98 -0.05 8.06
C LEU A 9 -2.68 -0.80 7.79
N GLY A 10 -2.20 -1.55 8.79
CA GLY A 10 -0.98 -2.34 8.69
C GLY A 10 -0.93 -3.44 9.75
N GLY A 11 0.02 -4.36 9.61
CA GLY A 11 0.12 -5.52 10.50
C GLY A 11 -0.95 -6.57 10.21
N THR A 12 -1.46 -7.21 11.26
CA THR A 12 -2.41 -8.33 11.15
C THR A 12 -3.83 -7.87 10.78
N GLU A 13 -4.69 -8.80 10.35
CA GLU A 13 -6.11 -8.47 10.10
C GLU A 13 -6.80 -7.94 11.36
N GLN A 14 -6.44 -8.47 12.54
CA GLN A 14 -6.99 -8.00 13.82
C GLN A 14 -6.60 -6.54 14.09
N ALA A 15 -5.34 -6.19 13.85
CA ALA A 15 -4.87 -4.81 14.02
C ALA A 15 -5.59 -3.85 13.05
N LYS A 16 -5.77 -4.27 11.79
CA LYS A 16 -6.51 -3.50 10.78
C LYS A 16 -7.97 -3.29 11.17
N ALA A 17 -8.65 -4.32 11.67
CA ALA A 17 -10.04 -4.23 12.12
C ALA A 17 -10.20 -3.27 13.31
N ALA A 18 -9.33 -3.40 14.32
CA ALA A 18 -9.35 -2.53 15.50
C ALA A 18 -9.11 -1.05 15.13
N ALA A 19 -8.15 -0.79 14.22
CA ALA A 19 -7.85 0.56 13.75
C ALA A 19 -9.02 1.18 12.96
N ALA A 20 -9.66 0.40 12.08
CA ALA A 20 -10.81 0.85 11.31
C ALA A 20 -12.03 1.14 12.20
N GLN A 21 -12.27 0.30 13.22
CA GLN A 21 -13.35 0.50 14.17
C GLN A 21 -13.17 1.80 14.94
N TRP A 22 -12.00 1.99 15.55
CA TRP A 22 -11.69 3.22 16.29
C TRP A 22 -11.86 4.47 15.41
N ALA A 23 -11.34 4.46 14.19
CA ALA A 23 -11.43 5.62 13.31
C ALA A 23 -12.87 5.96 12.94
N THR A 24 -13.72 4.95 12.78
CA THR A 24 -15.15 5.13 12.50
C THR A 24 -15.86 5.75 13.70
N GLU A 25 -15.64 5.22 14.90
CA GLU A 25 -16.22 5.78 16.13
C GLU A 25 -15.79 7.24 16.33
N GLU A 26 -14.52 7.55 16.10
CA GLU A 26 -13.98 8.89 16.28
C GLU A 26 -14.49 9.89 15.23
N ALA A 27 -14.68 9.43 13.99
CA ALA A 27 -15.23 10.24 12.92
C ALA A 27 -16.72 10.55 13.14
N LEU A 28 -17.48 9.59 13.67
CA LEU A 28 -18.87 9.81 14.09
C LEU A 28 -18.96 10.85 15.20
N LEU A 29 -18.11 10.77 16.23
CA LEU A 29 -18.06 11.75 17.31
C LEU A 29 -17.74 13.17 16.82
N ARG A 30 -16.93 13.27 15.76
CA ARG A 30 -16.49 14.56 15.18
C ARG A 30 -17.37 15.05 14.03
N GLY A 31 -18.36 14.27 13.60
CA GLY A 31 -19.19 14.57 12.43
C GLY A 31 -18.36 14.80 11.17
N THR A 32 -17.36 13.94 10.94
CA THR A 32 -16.40 14.07 9.83
C THR A 32 -16.17 12.72 9.14
N ASP A 33 -15.50 12.72 7.99
CA ASP A 33 -15.18 11.49 7.24
C ASP A 33 -13.97 10.72 7.81
N VAL A 34 -13.86 9.44 7.42
CA VAL A 34 -12.70 8.57 7.63
C VAL A 34 -11.94 8.37 6.32
N HIS A 35 -10.60 8.46 6.36
CA HIS A 35 -9.70 8.05 5.28
C HIS A 35 -8.82 6.89 5.74
N LEU A 36 -9.01 5.72 5.12
CA LEU A 36 -8.20 4.54 5.36
C LEU A 36 -6.99 4.53 4.41
N VAL A 37 -5.79 4.35 4.96
CA VAL A 37 -4.54 4.33 4.18
C VAL A 37 -3.79 3.03 4.43
N HIS A 38 -3.46 2.29 3.38
CA HIS A 38 -2.54 1.14 3.46
C HIS A 38 -1.26 1.48 2.70
N ALA A 39 -0.11 1.42 3.37
CA ALA A 39 1.19 1.65 2.76
C ALA A 39 1.86 0.29 2.51
N GLN A 40 2.28 0.06 1.27
CA GLN A 40 3.09 -1.09 0.90
C GLN A 40 4.53 -0.65 0.70
N GLU A 41 5.49 -1.39 1.26
CA GLU A 41 6.90 -1.12 1.04
C GLU A 41 7.26 -1.28 -0.45
N PRO A 42 8.00 -0.33 -1.05
CA PRO A 42 8.44 -0.48 -2.43
C PRO A 42 9.35 -1.69 -2.59
N VAL A 43 9.18 -2.44 -3.68
CA VAL A 43 10.05 -3.57 -3.99
C VAL A 43 11.49 -3.07 -4.13
N PRO A 44 12.48 -3.64 -3.42
CA PRO A 44 13.86 -3.21 -3.53
C PRO A 44 14.35 -3.32 -4.98
N LYS A 45 15.03 -2.27 -5.49
CA LYS A 45 15.57 -2.25 -6.86
C LYS A 45 16.47 -3.46 -7.18
N ALA A 46 17.12 -4.02 -6.16
CA ALA A 46 17.92 -5.24 -6.29
C ALA A 46 17.09 -6.47 -6.70
N ALA A 47 15.86 -6.59 -6.18
CA ALA A 47 14.94 -7.67 -6.54
C ALA A 47 14.42 -7.52 -7.99
N LEU A 48 14.23 -6.29 -8.47
CA LEU A 48 13.80 -6.02 -9.85
C LEU A 48 14.85 -6.44 -10.90
N ARG A 49 16.15 -6.42 -10.58
CA ARG A 49 17.22 -6.87 -11.50
C ARG A 49 17.29 -8.40 -11.64
N ARG A 50 16.77 -9.15 -10.68
CA ARG A 50 16.86 -10.62 -10.66
C ARG A 50 15.82 -11.29 -11.55
N SER A 51 14.70 -10.62 -11.83
CA SER A 51 13.62 -11.15 -12.69
C SER A 51 13.91 -11.04 -14.19
N TRP A 52 14.95 -10.31 -14.61
CA TRP A 52 15.29 -10.08 -16.03
C TRP A 52 16.55 -10.84 -16.51
N ARG A 53 16.73 -12.09 -16.06
CA ARG A 53 17.72 -13.02 -16.62
C ARG A 53 17.03 -14.07 -17.47
N GLY A 54 16.67 -13.71 -18.70
CA GLY A 54 16.04 -14.65 -19.63
C GLY A 54 15.71 -14.14 -21.03
N SER A 55 15.97 -12.87 -21.35
CA SER A 55 15.61 -12.34 -22.68
C SER A 55 16.46 -13.02 -23.78
N PRO A 56 15.84 -13.71 -24.75
CA PRO A 56 16.56 -14.30 -25.87
C PRO A 56 17.31 -13.19 -26.60
N ARG A 57 18.63 -13.32 -26.76
CA ARG A 57 19.38 -12.41 -27.63
C ARG A 57 18.84 -12.64 -29.04
N ILE A 58 18.02 -11.71 -29.53
CA ILE A 58 17.67 -11.65 -30.95
C ILE A 58 19.00 -11.43 -31.67
N ARG A 59 19.54 -12.50 -32.23
CA ARG A 59 20.74 -12.45 -33.07
C ARG A 59 20.32 -11.66 -34.30
N GLY A 60 20.82 -10.42 -34.43
CA GLY A 60 20.57 -9.59 -35.60
C GLY A 60 21.02 -10.32 -36.88
N PRO A 61 20.42 -10.00 -38.04
CA PRO A 61 20.71 -10.71 -39.28
C PRO A 61 22.19 -10.54 -39.63
N GLY A 62 22.86 -11.67 -39.88
CA GLY A 62 24.26 -11.70 -40.30
C GLY A 62 24.44 -10.93 -41.60
N ARG A 63 25.53 -10.16 -41.66
CA ARG A 63 26.03 -9.54 -42.89
C ARG A 63 26.48 -10.60 -43.88
#